data_AF-A0A935Z3C2-F1
#
_entry.id   AF-A0A935Z3C2-F1
#
_cell.length_a   1.000
_cell.length_b   1.000
_cell.length_c   1.000
_cell.angle_alpha   90.00
_cell.angle_beta   90.00
_cell.angle_gamma   90.00
#
_symmetry.space_group_name_H-M   'P 1'
#
loop_
_entity.id
_entity.type
_entity.pdbx_description
1 polymer ?
#
loop_
_entity_poly.entity_id
_entity_poly.type
_entity_poly.pdbx_seq_one_letter_code
_entity_poly.pdbx_strand_id
1 'polypeptide(L)'
;MKRVLVLGLVGFLATACAVASTDEAVGGTPRFDPTPPPPVTPIDPNVPLTSFRALYRDFFGPGAPASCAGSTCHAPGGGGAFAFTCSVDQAACAASAAAIATNEPTFRASTLYRLLRKADGSGRMPDGSTFVFDEAALARIEAWVKNGAKND
;
A
#
# COMPACT_ATOMS: atom_id res chain seq x y z
N MET A 1 -35.59 4.43 56.14
CA MET A 1 -35.90 4.96 54.79
C MET A 1 -34.68 5.79 54.38
N LYS A 2 -33.94 5.61 53.28
CA LYS A 2 -34.03 4.88 52.01
C LYS A 2 -32.56 4.69 51.58
N ARG A 3 -32.10 3.46 51.29
CA ARG A 3 -30.77 3.22 50.69
C ARG A 3 -30.92 3.36 49.18
N VAL A 4 -30.11 4.21 48.54
CA VAL A 4 -30.05 4.30 47.08
C VAL A 4 -28.68 3.80 46.63
N LEU A 5 -28.72 2.66 45.94
CA LEU A 5 -27.62 1.96 45.31
C LEU A 5 -27.36 2.63 43.94
N VAL A 6 -26.13 3.09 43.68
CA VAL A 6 -25.73 3.56 42.34
C VAL A 6 -24.75 2.53 41.77
N LEU A 7 -25.25 1.63 40.93
CA LEU A 7 -24.45 0.80 40.05
C LEU A 7 -24.07 1.63 38.82
N GLY A 8 -22.78 1.93 38.65
CA GLY A 8 -22.23 2.45 37.41
C GLY A 8 -22.01 1.33 36.41
N LEU A 9 -22.86 1.24 35.38
CA LEU A 9 -22.73 0.32 34.25
C LEU A 9 -21.85 1.00 33.17
N VAL A 10 -20.65 0.47 32.94
CA VAL A 10 -19.78 0.89 31.82
C VAL A 10 -20.25 0.18 30.55
N GLY A 11 -21.02 0.86 29.72
CA GLY A 11 -21.48 0.35 28.43
C GLY A 11 -20.48 0.64 27.31
N PHE A 12 -19.90 -0.42 26.74
CA PHE A 12 -19.18 -0.40 25.46
C PHE A 12 -20.14 0.06 24.35
N LEU A 13 -19.87 1.21 23.71
CA LEU A 13 -20.50 1.56 22.44
C LEU A 13 -19.77 0.82 21.30
N ALA A 14 -20.40 -0.24 20.80
CA ALA A 14 -20.12 -0.79 19.50
C ALA A 14 -20.88 0.04 18.44
N THR A 15 -20.18 0.91 17.72
CA THR A 15 -20.75 1.63 16.58
C THR A 15 -20.74 0.70 15.36
N ALA A 16 -21.86 0.02 15.14
CA ALA A 16 -22.13 -0.66 13.88
C ALA A 16 -22.51 0.38 12.82
N CYS A 17 -21.73 0.49 11.74
CA CYS A 17 -22.15 1.21 10.54
C CYS A 17 -23.13 0.32 9.76
N ALA A 18 -24.42 0.43 10.10
CA ALA A 18 -25.50 -0.03 9.23
C ALA A 18 -26.43 1.17 8.95
N VAL A 19 -26.36 1.69 7.73
CA VAL A 19 -27.48 2.42 7.12
C VAL A 19 -27.69 1.85 5.73
N ALA A 20 -28.79 1.12 5.58
CA ALA A 20 -29.46 1.00 4.30
C ALA A 20 -30.29 2.27 4.13
N SER A 21 -30.09 3.00 3.02
CA SER A 21 -31.08 3.96 2.52
C SER A 21 -31.36 3.60 1.08
N THR A 22 -32.63 3.26 0.85
CA THR A 22 -33.26 3.10 -0.46
C THR A 22 -33.51 4.49 -1.03
N ASP A 23 -32.75 4.88 -2.04
CA ASP A 23 -33.16 5.94 -2.97
C ASP A 23 -32.59 5.62 -4.34
N GLU A 24 -33.48 5.41 -5.31
CA GLU A 24 -33.13 5.39 -6.71
C GLU A 24 -32.67 6.80 -7.11
N ALA A 25 -31.37 6.95 -7.37
CA ALA A 25 -30.82 8.20 -7.85
C ALA A 25 -31.17 8.42 -9.32
N VAL A 26 -32.33 9.02 -9.57
CA VAL A 26 -32.66 9.66 -10.85
C VAL A 26 -31.86 10.97 -10.95
N GLY A 27 -30.91 11.01 -11.89
CA GLY A 27 -30.37 12.26 -12.45
C GLY A 27 -29.52 13.13 -11.51
N GLY A 28 -28.27 12.73 -11.28
CA GLY A 28 -27.21 13.62 -10.79
C GLY A 28 -26.04 13.58 -11.77
N THR A 29 -25.59 14.73 -12.27
CA THR A 29 -24.33 14.84 -13.03
C THR A 29 -23.21 14.14 -12.26
N PRO A 30 -22.40 13.26 -12.88
CA PRO A 30 -21.34 12.55 -12.17
C PRO A 30 -20.42 13.56 -11.49
N ARG A 31 -20.43 13.58 -10.15
CA ARG A 31 -19.67 14.51 -9.32
C ARG A 31 -18.22 14.05 -9.10
N PHE A 32 -17.71 13.23 -10.01
CA PHE A 32 -16.33 12.81 -10.07
C PHE A 32 -15.82 13.23 -11.44
N ASP A 33 -15.37 14.47 -11.56
CA ASP A 33 -14.30 14.71 -12.53
C ASP A 33 -13.20 13.72 -12.17
N PRO A 34 -12.80 12.81 -13.08
CA PRO A 34 -11.67 11.94 -12.80
C PRO A 34 -10.51 12.86 -12.44
N THR A 35 -9.96 12.70 -11.23
CA THR A 35 -8.70 13.35 -10.87
C THR A 35 -7.76 13.14 -12.05
N PRO A 36 -7.16 14.21 -12.62
CA PRO A 36 -6.23 14.07 -13.73
C PRO A 36 -5.23 12.99 -13.35
N PRO A 37 -4.89 12.06 -14.26
CA PRO A 37 -3.88 11.07 -13.95
C PRO A 37 -2.65 11.81 -13.41
N PRO A 38 -2.02 11.32 -12.32
CA PRO A 38 -0.86 11.98 -11.76
C PRO A 38 0.14 12.23 -12.91
N PRO A 39 0.82 13.39 -12.92
CA PRO A 39 1.78 13.71 -13.97
C PRO A 39 2.72 12.52 -14.15
N VAL A 40 2.76 11.97 -15.37
CA VAL A 40 3.70 10.90 -15.67
C VAL A 40 5.08 11.52 -15.60
N THR A 41 5.82 11.24 -14.53
CA THR A 41 7.20 11.65 -14.41
C THR A 41 7.95 11.04 -15.60
N PRO A 42 8.60 11.85 -16.46
CA PRO A 42 9.33 11.32 -17.60
C PRO A 42 10.30 10.23 -17.13
N ILE A 43 10.29 9.09 -17.82
CA ILE A 43 11.24 8.00 -17.54
C ILE A 43 12.63 8.52 -17.91
N ASP A 44 13.44 8.79 -16.90
CA ASP A 44 14.87 9.07 -17.07
C ASP A 44 15.55 7.80 -17.58
N PRO A 45 16.04 7.78 -18.85
CA PRO A 45 16.63 6.58 -19.44
C PRO A 45 17.95 6.18 -18.76
N ASN A 46 18.54 7.06 -17.95
CA ASN A 46 19.78 6.79 -17.23
C ASN A 46 19.55 6.09 -15.88
N VAL A 47 18.29 5.90 -15.45
CA VAL A 47 17.97 5.15 -14.24
C VAL A 47 17.72 3.70 -14.59
N PRO A 48 18.55 2.75 -14.11
CA PRO A 48 18.31 1.33 -14.34
C PRO A 48 16.91 0.95 -13.84
N LEU A 49 16.13 0.22 -14.64
CA LEU A 49 14.78 -0.22 -14.24
C LEU A 49 14.79 -1.17 -13.02
N THR A 50 15.97 -1.66 -12.65
CA THR A 50 16.28 -2.51 -11.51
C THR A 50 16.81 -1.73 -10.30
N SER A 51 16.85 -0.41 -10.36
CA SER A 51 17.23 0.45 -9.23
C SER A 51 16.02 0.68 -8.33
N PHE A 52 16.24 0.95 -7.04
CA PHE A 52 15.13 1.28 -6.15
C PHE A 52 14.46 2.59 -6.56
N ARG A 53 15.21 3.58 -7.05
CA ARG A 53 14.63 4.83 -7.59
C ARG A 53 13.62 4.55 -8.70
N ALA A 54 13.90 3.61 -9.61
CA ALA A 54 12.94 3.22 -10.65
C ALA A 54 11.70 2.52 -10.08
N LEU A 55 11.87 1.59 -9.14
CA LEU A 55 10.75 0.89 -8.48
C LEU A 55 9.89 1.83 -7.64
N TYR A 56 10.51 2.79 -6.98
CA TYR A 56 9.83 3.83 -6.24
C TYR A 56 9.03 4.72 -7.18
N ARG A 57 9.61 5.24 -8.26
CA ARG A 57 8.84 6.03 -9.25
C ARG A 57 7.68 5.23 -9.86
N ASP A 58 7.92 3.98 -10.23
CA ASP A 58 6.98 3.22 -11.07
C ASP A 58 5.92 2.45 -10.28
N PHE A 59 6.18 2.11 -9.02
CA PHE A 59 5.28 1.26 -8.22
C PHE A 59 5.01 1.83 -6.83
N PHE A 60 6.05 2.12 -6.06
CA PHE A 60 5.88 2.36 -4.62
C PHE A 60 5.62 3.81 -4.26
N GLY A 61 6.07 4.76 -5.05
CA GLY A 61 6.13 6.18 -4.74
C GLY A 61 4.76 6.87 -4.72
N PRO A 62 4.69 8.12 -4.22
CA PRO A 62 3.43 8.86 -4.17
C PRO A 62 2.88 9.07 -5.57
N GLY A 63 1.65 8.62 -5.82
CA GLY A 63 1.00 8.73 -7.13
C GLY A 63 1.42 7.66 -8.15
N ALA A 64 2.32 6.74 -7.79
CA ALA A 64 2.55 5.54 -8.58
C ALA A 64 1.32 4.61 -8.49
N PRO A 65 1.08 3.69 -9.45
CA PRO A 65 -0.09 2.83 -9.45
C PRO A 65 -0.33 2.01 -8.17
N ALA A 66 0.74 1.56 -7.51
CA ALA A 66 0.63 0.86 -6.24
C ALA A 66 0.56 1.83 -5.02
N SER A 67 1.06 3.06 -5.19
CA SER A 67 1.07 4.18 -4.24
C SER A 67 1.29 3.80 -2.78
N CYS A 68 2.25 2.90 -2.51
CA CYS A 68 2.57 2.48 -1.14
C CYS A 68 3.02 3.67 -0.28
N ALA A 69 3.87 4.52 -0.86
CA ALA A 69 4.32 5.80 -0.33
C ALA A 69 3.20 6.83 -0.36
N GLY A 70 3.04 7.52 0.78
CA GLY A 70 1.97 8.48 0.98
C GLY A 70 0.64 7.86 1.42
N SER A 71 0.55 6.52 1.51
CA SER A 71 -0.59 5.87 2.17
C SER A 71 -0.47 5.97 3.70
N THR A 72 -1.62 6.04 4.39
CA THR A 72 -1.66 5.97 5.86
C THR A 72 -1.27 4.59 6.39
N CYS A 73 -1.36 3.54 5.57
CA CYS A 73 -0.96 2.18 5.91
C CYS A 73 0.56 2.05 6.09
N HIS A 74 1.35 2.75 5.28
CA HIS A 74 2.82 2.62 5.29
C HIS A 74 3.55 3.86 5.83
N ALA A 75 2.82 4.79 6.45
CA ALA A 75 3.38 5.91 7.21
C ALA A 75 4.10 5.42 8.48
N PRO A 76 5.03 6.20 9.07
CA PRO A 76 5.59 5.91 10.38
C PRO A 76 4.48 5.76 11.43
N GLY A 77 4.45 4.65 12.15
CA GLY A 77 3.36 4.33 13.11
C GLY A 77 2.03 3.93 12.45
N GLY A 78 1.98 3.77 11.12
CA GLY A 78 0.82 3.29 10.38
C GLY A 78 0.51 1.82 10.64
N GLY A 79 -0.69 1.39 10.24
CA GLY A 79 -1.20 0.01 10.44
C GLY A 79 -0.56 -1.06 9.54
N GLY A 80 0.53 -0.74 8.86
CA GLY A 80 1.22 -1.63 7.94
C GLY A 80 1.75 -2.87 8.64
N ALA A 81 1.49 -4.04 8.04
CA ALA A 81 2.03 -5.29 8.54
C ALA A 81 3.57 -5.33 8.41
N PHE A 82 4.23 -6.05 9.32
CA PHE A 82 5.66 -6.35 9.28
C PHE A 82 6.61 -5.14 9.36
N ALA A 83 6.16 -4.03 9.97
CA ALA A 83 6.94 -2.80 10.08
C ALA A 83 7.42 -2.23 8.73
N PHE A 84 6.74 -2.57 7.63
CA PHE A 84 7.04 -2.01 6.32
C PHE A 84 6.56 -0.56 6.25
N THR A 85 7.51 0.36 6.41
CA THR A 85 7.32 1.80 6.29
C THR A 85 7.80 2.26 4.91
N CYS A 86 6.84 2.68 4.09
CA CYS A 86 7.10 3.34 2.83
C CYS A 86 6.35 4.66 2.90
N SER A 87 7.02 5.68 3.41
CA SER A 87 6.53 7.07 3.41
C SER A 87 7.04 7.78 2.16
N VAL A 88 6.76 9.08 2.02
CA VAL A 88 7.30 9.90 0.91
C VAL A 88 8.84 9.92 0.85
N ASP A 89 9.51 9.48 1.91
CA ASP A 89 10.96 9.28 1.92
C ASP A 89 11.35 7.96 1.23
N GLN A 90 11.99 8.09 0.07
CA GLN A 90 12.49 6.98 -0.72
C GLN A 90 13.50 6.13 0.08
N ALA A 91 14.36 6.72 0.90
CA ALA A 91 15.40 5.99 1.61
C ALA A 91 14.81 5.06 2.69
N ALA A 92 13.84 5.57 3.46
CA ALA A 92 13.10 4.77 4.42
C ALA A 92 12.31 3.65 3.74
N CYS A 93 11.65 3.95 2.60
CA CYS A 93 10.94 2.94 1.82
C CYS A 93 11.88 1.85 1.27
N ALA A 94 13.07 2.23 0.80
CA ALA A 94 14.08 1.29 0.31
C ALA A 94 14.54 0.33 1.41
N ALA A 95 14.88 0.88 2.58
CA ALA A 95 15.38 0.09 3.71
C ALA A 95 14.33 -0.92 4.21
N SER A 96 13.08 -0.49 4.36
CA SER A 96 12.00 -1.37 4.83
C SER A 96 11.61 -2.39 3.76
N ALA A 97 11.56 -2.01 2.48
CA ALA A 97 11.28 -2.92 1.37
C ALA A 97 12.37 -4.00 1.27
N ALA A 98 13.64 -3.60 1.38
CA ALA A 98 14.77 -4.51 1.33
C ALA A 98 14.68 -5.53 2.47
N ALA A 99 14.40 -5.08 3.69
CA ALA A 99 14.29 -5.95 4.87
C ALA A 99 13.27 -7.08 4.70
N ILE A 100 12.14 -6.83 4.02
CA ILE A 100 11.11 -7.86 3.79
C ILE A 100 11.23 -8.56 2.44
N ALA A 101 12.07 -8.07 1.53
CA ALA A 101 12.36 -8.69 0.24
C ALA A 101 13.52 -9.71 0.32
N THR A 102 14.41 -9.54 1.31
CA THR A 102 15.61 -10.38 1.53
C THR A 102 15.53 -11.24 2.79
N ASN A 103 14.39 -11.30 3.46
CA ASN A 103 14.21 -12.08 4.68
C ASN A 103 14.20 -13.60 4.46
N GLU A 104 14.26 -14.05 3.22
CA GLU A 104 14.23 -15.45 2.80
C GLU A 104 15.29 -15.67 1.70
N PRO A 105 15.71 -16.92 1.43
CA PRO A 105 16.79 -17.21 0.47
C PRO A 105 16.55 -16.73 -0.96
N THR A 106 15.29 -16.51 -1.34
CA THR A 106 14.90 -16.01 -2.65
C THR A 106 13.80 -14.96 -2.52
N PHE A 107 13.77 -14.02 -3.47
CA PHE A 107 12.67 -13.05 -3.56
C PHE A 107 11.31 -13.73 -3.61
N ARG A 108 11.17 -14.83 -4.37
CA ARG A 108 9.89 -15.53 -4.54
C ARG A 108 9.39 -16.24 -3.27
N ALA A 109 10.26 -16.45 -2.28
CA ALA A 109 9.87 -16.93 -0.94
C ALA A 109 9.61 -15.78 0.05
N SER A 110 10.09 -14.57 -0.25
CA SER A 110 10.11 -13.42 0.65
C SER A 110 8.73 -12.97 1.13
N THR A 111 8.71 -12.24 2.25
CA THR A 111 7.49 -11.60 2.74
C THR A 111 6.95 -10.56 1.76
N LEU A 112 7.81 -9.77 1.11
CA LEU A 112 7.38 -8.81 0.10
C LEU A 112 6.60 -9.50 -1.02
N TYR A 113 7.16 -10.56 -1.63
CA TYR A 113 6.52 -11.28 -2.71
C TYR A 113 5.16 -11.89 -2.33
N ARG A 114 5.03 -12.41 -1.11
CA ARG A 114 3.76 -12.96 -0.60
C ARG A 114 2.68 -11.89 -0.41
N LEU A 115 3.08 -10.65 -0.19
CA LEU A 115 2.15 -9.53 0.04
C LEU A 115 1.69 -8.89 -1.27
N LEU A 116 2.56 -8.74 -2.26
CA LEU A 116 2.22 -8.11 -3.53
C LEU A 116 1.08 -8.87 -4.23
N ARG A 117 0.02 -8.14 -4.57
CA ARG A 117 -1.11 -8.67 -5.32
C ARG A 117 -0.67 -8.95 -6.74
N LYS A 118 -0.74 -10.21 -7.13
CA LYS A 118 -0.25 -10.72 -8.41
C LYS A 118 -1.38 -10.80 -9.42
N ALA A 119 -1.02 -10.87 -10.70
CA ALA A 119 -1.98 -11.06 -11.79
C ALA A 119 -2.78 -12.39 -11.69
N ASP A 120 -2.23 -13.39 -10.98
CA ASP A 120 -2.92 -14.65 -10.66
C ASP A 120 -3.97 -14.53 -9.53
N GLY A 121 -4.16 -13.32 -8.98
CA GLY A 121 -5.10 -13.02 -7.90
C GLY A 121 -4.58 -13.32 -6.50
N SER A 122 -3.38 -13.87 -6.35
CA SER A 122 -2.77 -14.12 -5.03
C SER A 122 -2.11 -12.86 -4.45
N GLY A 123 -1.84 -12.86 -3.14
CA GLY A 123 -1.36 -11.66 -2.43
C GLY A 123 -2.50 -10.77 -1.94
N ARG A 124 -2.18 -9.62 -1.33
CA ARG A 124 -3.18 -8.74 -0.70
C ARG A 124 -2.92 -7.24 -0.81
N MET A 125 -1.69 -6.83 -1.14
CA MET A 125 -1.27 -5.43 -1.22
C MET A 125 -1.08 -4.95 -2.67
N PRO A 126 -1.36 -3.68 -2.98
CA PRO A 126 -1.82 -2.64 -2.06
C PRO A 126 -3.30 -2.80 -1.71
N ASP A 127 -3.66 -2.47 -0.46
CA ASP A 127 -5.05 -2.43 -0.04
C ASP A 127 -5.79 -1.28 -0.74
N GLY A 128 -7.05 -1.49 -1.11
CA GLY A 128 -7.87 -0.48 -1.80
C GLY A 128 -7.45 -0.09 -3.24
N SER A 129 -6.33 -0.60 -3.77
CA SER A 129 -5.91 -0.38 -5.17
C SER A 129 -6.38 -1.51 -6.09
N THR A 130 -6.60 -1.20 -7.38
CA THR A 130 -6.81 -2.21 -8.45
C THR A 130 -5.50 -2.67 -9.09
N PHE A 131 -4.36 -2.11 -8.67
CA PHE A 131 -3.06 -2.45 -9.24
C PHE A 131 -2.69 -3.90 -8.94
N VAL A 132 -2.22 -4.61 -9.97
CA VAL A 132 -1.71 -5.97 -9.91
C VAL A 132 -0.27 -5.98 -10.42
N PHE A 133 0.61 -6.63 -9.67
CA PHE A 133 1.99 -6.87 -10.07
C PHE A 133 2.01 -8.10 -11.00
N ASP A 134 2.25 -7.87 -12.29
CA ASP A 134 2.49 -8.93 -13.25
C ASP A 134 3.94 -9.47 -13.15
N GLU A 135 4.25 -10.51 -13.92
CA GLU A 135 5.58 -11.11 -13.89
C GLU A 135 6.69 -10.15 -14.31
N ALA A 136 6.41 -9.16 -15.16
CA ALA A 136 7.40 -8.16 -15.55
C ALA A 136 7.72 -7.21 -14.39
N ALA A 137 6.71 -6.73 -13.67
CA ALA A 137 6.90 -5.91 -12.47
C ALA A 137 7.63 -6.71 -11.36
N LEU A 138 7.24 -7.96 -11.14
CA LEU A 138 7.88 -8.84 -10.16
C LEU A 138 9.34 -9.13 -10.53
N ALA A 139 9.64 -9.36 -11.81
CA ALA A 139 11.01 -9.57 -12.28
C ALA A 139 11.91 -8.35 -12.07
N ARG A 140 11.37 -7.12 -12.19
CA ARG A 140 12.11 -5.89 -11.88
C ARG A 140 12.48 -5.79 -10.40
N ILE A 141 11.53 -6.10 -9.50
CA ILE A 141 11.76 -6.13 -8.06
C ILE A 141 12.76 -7.25 -7.71
N GLU A 142 12.62 -8.42 -8.32
CA GLU A 142 13.54 -9.54 -8.15
C GLU A 142 14.97 -9.19 -8.61
N ALA A 143 15.11 -8.48 -9.73
CA ALA A 143 16.41 -8.03 -10.23
C ALA A 143 17.06 -7.01 -9.28
N TRP A 144 16.27 -6.07 -8.74
CA TRP A 144 16.75 -5.17 -7.69
C TRP A 144 17.26 -5.92 -6.46
N VAL A 145 16.53 -6.95 -6.00
CA VAL A 145 16.95 -7.81 -4.88
C VAL A 145 18.25 -8.55 -5.22
N LYS A 146 18.36 -9.14 -6.41
CA LYS A 146 19.59 -9.81 -6.89
C LYS A 146 20.79 -8.86 -6.97
N ASN A 147 20.55 -7.58 -7.21
CA ASN A 147 21.57 -6.53 -7.20
C ASN A 147 21.91 -5.99 -5.80
N GLY A 148 21.43 -6.67 -4.75
CA GLY A 148 21.73 -6.36 -3.35
C GLY A 148 20.73 -5.41 -2.69
N ALA A 149 19.55 -5.20 -3.29
CA ALA A 149 18.47 -4.37 -2.73
C ALA A 149 18.93 -2.97 -2.27
N LYS A 150 19.79 -2.33 -3.06
CA LYS A 150 20.40 -1.04 -2.73
C LYS A 150 19.41 0.10 -2.90
N ASN A 151 19.63 1.21 -2.19
CA ASN A 151 18.94 2.46 -2.46
C ASN A 151 19.77 3.27 -3.47
N ASP A 152 19.42 3.19 -4.75
CA ASP A 152 20.14 3.74 -5.91
C ASP A 152 19.23 4.49 -6.91
#